data_AF-A0A966V5I3-F1
#
_entry.id   AF-A0A966V5I3-F1
#
_cell.length_a   1.000
_cell.length_b   1.000
_cell.length_c   1.000
_cell.angle_alpha   90.00
_cell.angle_beta   90.00
_cell.angle_gamma   90.00
#
_symmetry.space_group_name_H-M   'P 1'
#
loop_
_entity.id
_entity.type
_entity.pdbx_description
1 polymer ?
#
loop_
_entity_poly.entity_id
_entity_poly.type
_entity_poly.pdbx_seq_one_letter_code
_entity_poly.pdbx_strand_id
1 'polypeptide(L)'
;MVKSNLLTGFASALIGIVFLCSCNGGKVTPPVIGSIDILEEGEPEYVNYNNEKEISLADKKRNLVEIYEGFVGVREKTGNNDGSDVERFLAHEGLGKGYAWCAAFASFCLDSAGFENGITAWSPTAENKKALVYKDGHFSDMPEPGHVFTLYYPKKKRIGHTGFFNGWADDNIIETVEGNTNDKKSREGDGVYIILRPIGTIHSISSWYE
;
A
#
# COMPACT_ATOMS: atom_id res chain seq x y z
N MET A 1 -36.48 -26.17 48.67
CA MET A 1 -36.98 -27.08 47.62
C MET A 1 -36.20 -26.76 46.34
N VAL A 2 -35.17 -27.57 46.02
CA VAL A 2 -35.09 -28.52 44.87
C VAL A 2 -35.13 -27.77 43.52
N LYS A 3 -34.19 -27.82 42.57
CA LYS A 3 -32.91 -28.54 42.33
C LYS A 3 -32.17 -27.79 41.19
N SER A 4 -30.85 -27.96 41.14
CA SER A 4 -29.90 -27.64 40.06
C SER A 4 -30.11 -28.42 38.75
N ASN A 5 -29.53 -27.93 37.65
CA ASN A 5 -28.73 -28.64 36.61
C ASN A 5 -28.21 -27.57 35.61
N LEU A 6 -26.94 -27.21 35.49
CA LEU A 6 -25.69 -27.89 35.09
C LEU A 6 -25.49 -28.08 33.57
N LEU A 7 -24.52 -27.31 33.03
CA LEU A 7 -23.55 -27.48 31.94
C LEU A 7 -23.91 -28.14 30.58
N THR A 8 -23.39 -27.52 29.51
CA THR A 8 -22.39 -27.97 28.49
C THR A 8 -22.64 -27.17 27.20
N GLY A 9 -21.70 -26.71 26.35
CA GLY A 9 -20.31 -27.05 26.10
C GLY A 9 -20.12 -27.29 24.59
N PHE A 10 -19.48 -26.33 23.90
CA PHE A 10 -18.74 -26.36 22.61
C PHE A 10 -19.14 -27.31 21.45
N ALA A 11 -19.17 -26.76 20.22
CA ALA A 11 -18.47 -27.37 19.08
C ALA A 11 -18.19 -26.34 17.96
N SER A 12 -16.90 -26.12 17.71
CA SER A 12 -16.33 -25.42 16.55
C SER A 12 -16.36 -26.36 15.34
N ALA A 13 -16.86 -25.90 14.19
CA ALA A 13 -16.79 -26.66 12.95
C ALA A 13 -15.59 -26.16 12.12
N LEU A 14 -14.49 -26.90 12.21
CA LEU A 14 -13.39 -26.88 11.25
C LEU A 14 -13.88 -27.44 9.91
N ILE A 15 -13.92 -26.60 8.87
CA ILE A 15 -14.05 -27.09 7.49
C ILE A 15 -12.63 -27.40 7.02
N GLY A 16 -12.30 -28.70 7.03
CA GLY A 16 -11.10 -29.22 6.39
C GLY A 16 -11.27 -29.18 4.88
N ILE A 17 -10.45 -28.37 4.20
CA ILE A 17 -10.28 -28.42 2.75
C ILE A 17 -9.35 -29.59 2.45
N VAL A 18 -9.91 -30.68 1.91
CA VAL A 18 -9.11 -31.77 1.34
C VAL A 18 -8.81 -31.42 -0.12
N PHE A 19 -7.56 -31.04 -0.40
CA PHE A 19 -7.04 -30.97 -1.76
C PHE A 19 -6.74 -32.38 -2.25
N LEU A 20 -7.54 -32.90 -3.18
CA LEU A 20 -7.15 -34.01 -4.04
C LEU A 20 -6.90 -33.45 -5.44
N CYS A 21 -5.62 -33.32 -5.77
CA CYS A 21 -5.16 -33.05 -7.12
C CYS A 21 -5.27 -34.34 -7.93
N SER A 22 -5.96 -34.30 -9.07
CA SER A 22 -5.76 -35.28 -10.14
C SER A 22 -5.89 -34.58 -11.48
N CYS A 23 -4.75 -34.46 -12.17
CA CYS A 23 -4.69 -34.05 -13.57
C CYS A 23 -5.31 -35.14 -14.45
N ASN A 24 -6.21 -34.76 -15.36
CA ASN A 24 -6.25 -35.29 -16.73
C ASN A 24 -7.14 -34.42 -17.61
N GLY A 25 -6.62 -34.10 -18.80
CA GLY A 25 -7.23 -33.19 -19.76
C GLY A 25 -8.57 -33.69 -20.32
N GLY A 26 -9.46 -32.75 -20.59
CA GLY A 26 -10.73 -33.00 -21.24
C GLY A 26 -11.79 -32.00 -20.76
N LYS A 27 -12.16 -31.07 -21.64
CA LYS A 27 -13.33 -30.17 -21.62
C LYS A 27 -14.15 -30.19 -20.32
N VAL A 28 -14.02 -29.13 -19.52
CA VAL A 28 -14.95 -28.82 -18.42
C VAL A 28 -16.36 -28.63 -18.97
N THR A 29 -17.26 -29.53 -18.61
CA THR A 29 -18.71 -29.26 -18.61
C THR A 29 -19.10 -28.96 -17.16
N PRO A 30 -19.94 -27.95 -16.90
CA PRO A 30 -20.30 -27.61 -15.53
C PRO A 30 -21.12 -28.75 -14.88
N PRO A 31 -21.02 -28.93 -13.56
CA PRO A 31 -21.79 -29.96 -12.86
C PRO A 31 -23.28 -29.66 -12.95
N VAL A 32 -24.06 -30.67 -13.36
CA VAL A 32 -25.52 -30.67 -13.30
C VAL A 32 -25.91 -30.71 -11.82
N ILE A 33 -26.49 -29.61 -11.33
CA ILE A 33 -27.08 -29.54 -9.98
C ILE A 33 -28.35 -30.38 -9.99
N GLY A 34 -28.47 -31.26 -8.98
CA GLY A 34 -29.56 -32.19 -8.81
C GLY A 34 -30.92 -31.50 -8.69
N SER A 35 -31.92 -32.22 -9.23
CA SER A 35 -33.36 -32.10 -9.05
C SER A 35 -33.83 -31.17 -7.93
N ILE A 36 -34.44 -30.04 -8.34
CA ILE A 36 -35.28 -29.18 -7.52
C ILE A 36 -36.73 -29.61 -7.74
N ASP A 37 -37.41 -29.97 -6.65
CA ASP A 37 -38.85 -30.17 -6.62
C ASP A 37 -39.55 -28.86 -6.98
N ILE A 38 -40.35 -28.90 -8.05
CA ILE A 38 -41.12 -27.78 -8.57
C ILE A 38 -42.32 -27.58 -7.63
N LEU A 39 -42.31 -26.49 -6.86
CA LEU A 39 -43.50 -25.94 -6.22
C LEU A 39 -43.59 -24.43 -6.50
N GLU A 40 -44.64 -24.10 -7.27
CA GLU A 40 -45.35 -22.83 -7.47
C GLU A 40 -44.63 -21.57 -7.99
N GLU A 41 -45.35 -20.93 -8.92
CA GLU A 41 -44.91 -19.85 -9.80
C GLU A 41 -44.70 -18.52 -9.07
N GLY A 42 -43.47 -18.03 -9.12
CA GLY A 42 -43.14 -16.62 -9.00
C GLY A 42 -42.01 -16.34 -9.99
N GLU A 43 -42.14 -15.30 -10.83
CA GLU A 43 -41.07 -14.90 -11.73
C GLU A 43 -39.77 -14.70 -10.94
N PRO A 44 -38.65 -15.34 -11.32
CA PRO A 44 -37.40 -15.12 -10.62
C PRO A 44 -36.97 -13.68 -10.85
N GLU A 45 -37.06 -12.86 -9.81
CA GLU A 45 -36.48 -11.53 -9.80
C GLU A 45 -34.98 -11.69 -10.11
N TYR A 46 -34.57 -11.19 -11.27
CA TYR A 46 -33.20 -11.31 -11.76
C TYR A 46 -32.32 -10.37 -10.91
N VAL A 47 -31.86 -10.85 -9.76
CA VAL A 47 -30.94 -10.09 -8.91
C VAL A 47 -29.58 -10.05 -9.62
N ASN A 48 -29.30 -8.90 -10.24
CA ASN A 48 -28.01 -8.61 -10.85
C ASN A 48 -26.95 -8.50 -9.74
N TYR A 49 -26.25 -9.61 -9.48
CA TYR A 49 -25.18 -9.71 -8.48
C TYR A 49 -23.84 -9.13 -8.96
N ASN A 50 -23.86 -8.26 -9.98
CA ASN A 50 -22.68 -7.51 -10.41
C ASN A 50 -22.65 -6.13 -9.77
N ASN A 51 -22.55 -6.10 -8.44
CA ASN A 51 -21.99 -4.94 -7.75
C ASN A 51 -20.50 -5.19 -7.61
N GLU A 52 -19.73 -4.91 -8.68
CA GLU A 52 -18.32 -4.56 -8.52
C GLU A 52 -18.29 -3.32 -7.64
N LYS A 53 -18.18 -3.54 -6.33
CA LYS A 53 -18.24 -2.47 -5.34
C LYS A 53 -16.97 -1.66 -5.53
N GLU A 54 -17.11 -0.48 -6.12
CA GLU A 54 -16.04 0.50 -6.21
C GLU A 54 -15.34 0.59 -4.85
N ILE A 55 -14.02 0.31 -4.83
CA ILE A 55 -13.24 0.30 -3.60
C ILE A 55 -13.31 1.71 -3.02
N SER A 56 -13.80 1.85 -1.79
CA SER A 56 -13.96 3.17 -1.19
C SER A 56 -12.60 3.87 -1.07
N LEU A 57 -12.58 5.20 -1.15
CA LEU A 57 -11.35 5.98 -0.97
C LEU A 57 -10.66 5.63 0.37
N ALA A 58 -11.44 5.42 1.43
CA ALA A 58 -10.91 5.03 2.73
C ALA A 58 -10.21 3.66 2.69
N ASP A 59 -10.72 2.71 1.92
CA ASP A 59 -10.08 1.41 1.73
C ASP A 59 -8.82 1.52 0.88
N LYS A 60 -8.80 2.36 -0.17
CA LYS A 60 -7.58 2.65 -0.95
C LYS A 60 -6.49 3.28 -0.09
N LYS A 61 -6.84 4.27 0.76
CA LYS A 61 -5.89 4.90 1.70
C LYS A 61 -5.31 3.87 2.67
N ARG A 62 -6.15 3.01 3.26
CA ARG A 62 -5.70 1.93 4.16
C ARG A 62 -4.76 0.95 3.44
N ASN A 63 -5.14 0.53 2.24
CA ASN A 63 -4.33 -0.36 1.42
C ASN A 63 -2.96 0.26 1.07
N LEU A 64 -2.89 1.55 0.76
CA LEU A 64 -1.62 2.24 0.53
C LEU A 64 -0.69 2.13 1.75
N VAL A 65 -1.22 2.36 2.95
CA VAL A 65 -0.47 2.20 4.21
C VAL A 65 0.06 0.78 4.35
N GLU A 66 -0.81 -0.23 4.19
CA GLU A 66 -0.42 -1.64 4.27
C GLU A 66 0.66 -2.01 3.24
N ILE A 67 0.58 -1.46 2.02
CA ILE A 67 1.55 -1.70 0.96
C ILE A 67 2.93 -1.16 1.32
N TYR A 68 3.06 0.14 1.62
CA TYR A 68 4.39 0.71 1.85
C TYR A 68 5.01 0.23 3.17
N GLU A 69 4.20 -0.02 4.21
CA GLU A 69 4.68 -0.59 5.47
C GLU A 69 5.12 -2.05 5.28
N GLY A 70 4.44 -2.81 4.43
CA GLY A 70 4.81 -4.19 4.09
C GLY A 70 6.19 -4.31 3.42
N PHE A 71 6.72 -3.24 2.86
CA PHE A 71 8.07 -3.21 2.29
C PHE A 71 9.15 -2.80 3.30
N VAL A 72 8.81 -2.38 4.53
CA VAL A 72 9.80 -2.05 5.55
C VAL A 72 10.72 -3.24 5.80
N GLY A 73 12.04 -3.00 5.75
CA GLY A 73 13.05 -4.05 5.86
C GLY A 73 13.49 -4.66 4.53
N VAL A 74 12.90 -4.30 3.39
CA VAL A 74 13.51 -4.56 2.07
C VAL A 74 14.90 -3.93 2.02
N ARG A 75 15.87 -4.69 1.52
CA ARG A 75 17.26 -4.25 1.37
C ARG A 75 17.76 -4.43 -0.06
N GLU A 76 18.66 -3.55 -0.43
CA GLU A 76 19.48 -3.75 -1.61
C GLU A 76 20.32 -5.01 -1.47
N LYS A 77 20.50 -5.74 -2.57
CA LYS A 77 21.23 -7.00 -2.56
C LYS A 77 22.72 -6.79 -2.31
N THR A 78 23.31 -5.78 -2.93
CA THR A 78 24.75 -5.50 -2.85
C THR A 78 25.07 -4.07 -2.37
N GLY A 79 24.06 -3.25 -2.11
CA GLY A 79 24.23 -1.84 -1.79
C GLY A 79 24.51 -0.96 -3.01
N ASN A 80 24.19 -1.44 -4.22
CA ASN A 80 24.39 -0.72 -5.48
C ASN A 80 23.05 -0.48 -6.20
N ASN A 81 22.00 -0.11 -5.46
CA ASN A 81 20.63 0.07 -5.95
C ASN A 81 20.13 -1.15 -6.74
N ASP A 82 20.24 -2.33 -6.16
CA ASP A 82 19.92 -3.61 -6.80
C ASP A 82 19.17 -4.56 -5.86
N GLY A 83 18.60 -5.64 -6.41
CA GLY A 83 17.80 -6.60 -5.65
C GLY A 83 16.37 -6.70 -6.18
N SER A 84 15.70 -7.82 -5.90
CA SER A 84 14.43 -8.17 -6.57
C SER A 84 13.36 -7.08 -6.43
N ASP A 85 13.10 -6.60 -5.21
CA ASP A 85 12.08 -5.56 -4.98
C ASP A 85 12.54 -4.19 -5.47
N VAL A 86 13.81 -3.84 -5.27
CA VAL A 86 14.40 -2.57 -5.75
C VAL A 86 14.29 -2.47 -7.27
N GLU A 87 14.63 -3.56 -7.97
CA GLU A 87 14.53 -3.66 -9.43
C GLU A 87 13.06 -3.65 -9.88
N ARG A 88 12.14 -4.20 -9.10
CA ARG A 88 10.70 -4.10 -9.36
C ARG A 88 10.20 -2.66 -9.29
N PHE A 89 10.60 -1.89 -8.28
CA PHE A 89 10.23 -0.48 -8.17
C PHE A 89 10.82 0.33 -9.34
N LEU A 90 12.08 0.09 -9.69
CA LEU A 90 12.72 0.77 -10.82
C LEU A 90 12.09 0.39 -12.17
N ALA A 91 11.76 -0.88 -12.37
CA ALA A 91 11.13 -1.36 -13.60
C ALA A 91 9.72 -0.79 -13.81
N HIS A 92 8.99 -0.50 -12.72
CA HIS A 92 7.71 0.21 -12.78
C HIS A 92 7.85 1.58 -13.48
N GLU A 93 8.99 2.24 -13.27
CA GLU A 93 9.38 3.51 -13.90
C GLU A 93 10.16 3.34 -15.22
N GLY A 94 10.22 2.12 -15.75
CA GLY A 94 10.96 1.81 -16.98
C GLY A 94 12.48 1.83 -16.84
N LEU A 95 13.01 1.73 -15.61
CA LEU A 95 14.44 1.73 -15.32
C LEU A 95 14.96 0.33 -14.96
N GLY A 96 16.26 0.12 -15.18
CA GLY A 96 17.00 -1.03 -14.65
C GLY A 96 17.60 -0.74 -13.27
N LYS A 97 18.34 -1.70 -12.70
CA LYS A 97 19.09 -1.51 -11.44
C LYS A 97 20.16 -0.41 -11.52
N GLY A 98 20.64 0.04 -10.37
CA GLY A 98 21.73 1.01 -10.24
C GLY A 98 21.26 2.46 -10.06
N TYR A 99 19.98 2.74 -10.32
CA TYR A 99 19.39 4.06 -10.13
C TYR A 99 18.85 4.23 -8.71
N ALA A 100 18.95 5.46 -8.18
CA ALA A 100 18.26 5.81 -6.95
C ALA A 100 16.75 5.57 -7.09
N TRP A 101 16.14 4.96 -6.07
CA TRP A 101 14.81 4.35 -6.19
C TRP A 101 13.77 4.87 -5.19
N CYS A 102 14.07 5.93 -4.43
CA CYS A 102 13.13 6.53 -3.46
C CYS A 102 11.78 6.94 -4.09
N ALA A 103 11.82 7.66 -5.22
CA ALA A 103 10.61 8.11 -5.90
C ALA A 103 9.93 6.99 -6.70
N ALA A 104 10.71 6.05 -7.24
CA ALA A 104 10.18 4.86 -7.89
C ALA A 104 9.39 3.98 -6.90
N PHE A 105 9.89 3.86 -5.67
CA PHE A 105 9.16 3.20 -4.57
C PHE A 105 7.84 3.89 -4.26
N ALA A 106 7.83 5.22 -4.13
CA ALA A 106 6.61 5.98 -3.84
C ALA A 106 5.57 5.85 -4.97
N SER A 107 6.01 5.99 -6.23
CA SER A 107 5.17 5.79 -7.41
C SER A 107 4.56 4.39 -7.44
N PHE A 108 5.40 3.36 -7.29
CA PHE A 108 4.98 1.96 -7.26
C PHE A 108 3.94 1.68 -6.17
N CYS A 109 4.10 2.22 -4.97
CA CYS A 109 3.15 2.00 -3.87
C CYS A 109 1.80 2.68 -4.12
N LEU A 110 1.80 3.92 -4.65
CA LEU A 110 0.57 4.64 -5.03
C LEU A 110 -0.19 3.88 -6.12
N ASP A 111 0.49 3.49 -7.19
CA ASP A 111 -0.11 2.72 -8.28
C ASP A 111 -0.64 1.36 -7.79
N SER A 112 0.11 0.68 -6.91
CA SER A 112 -0.34 -0.58 -6.30
C SER A 112 -1.59 -0.43 -5.43
N ALA A 113 -1.80 0.76 -4.86
CA ALA A 113 -3.01 1.11 -4.11
C ALA A 113 -4.14 1.68 -4.99
N GLY A 114 -3.90 1.80 -6.30
CA GLY A 114 -4.84 2.32 -7.29
C GLY A 114 -4.94 3.85 -7.32
N PHE A 115 -3.95 4.57 -6.81
CA PHE A 115 -3.89 6.03 -6.92
C PHE A 115 -3.14 6.43 -8.18
N GLU A 116 -3.84 7.06 -9.12
CA GLU A 116 -3.18 7.68 -10.26
C GLU A 116 -2.23 8.76 -9.76
N ASN A 117 -1.01 8.76 -10.28
CA ASN A 117 -0.03 9.74 -9.91
C ASN A 117 0.91 10.05 -11.08
N GLY A 118 1.57 11.21 -11.01
CA GLY A 118 2.55 11.65 -12.00
C GLY A 118 3.98 11.56 -11.46
N ILE A 119 4.21 10.76 -10.43
CA ILE A 119 5.54 10.57 -9.86
C ILE A 119 6.34 9.74 -10.84
N THR A 120 7.59 10.13 -11.07
CA THR A 120 8.58 9.33 -11.79
C THR A 120 9.70 8.94 -10.83
N ALA A 121 10.64 8.11 -11.28
CA ALA A 121 11.89 7.90 -10.54
C ALA A 121 12.70 9.20 -10.23
N TRP A 122 12.35 10.33 -10.85
CA TRP A 122 12.95 11.63 -10.55
C TRP A 122 12.24 12.34 -9.38
N SER A 123 12.86 12.35 -8.20
CA SER A 123 12.27 12.83 -6.95
C SER A 123 11.58 14.22 -6.97
N PRO A 124 11.98 15.23 -7.78
CA PRO A 124 11.20 16.46 -7.93
C PRO A 124 9.77 16.30 -8.42
N THR A 125 9.43 15.19 -9.06
CA THR A 125 8.05 14.90 -9.51
C THR A 125 7.13 14.45 -8.38
N ALA A 126 7.68 14.07 -7.22
CA ALA A 126 6.91 13.58 -6.07
C ALA A 126 6.08 14.67 -5.36
N GLU A 127 6.42 15.95 -5.55
CA GLU A 127 5.63 17.07 -5.03
C GLU A 127 4.40 17.32 -5.92
N ASN A 128 3.22 16.97 -5.41
CA ASN A 128 1.97 17.39 -6.03
C ASN A 128 1.62 18.82 -5.62
N LYS A 129 2.00 19.78 -6.46
CA LYS A 129 1.75 21.22 -6.22
C LYS A 129 0.26 21.59 -6.18
N LYS A 130 -0.62 20.74 -6.71
CA LYS A 130 -2.08 21.00 -6.72
C LYS A 130 -2.75 20.63 -5.40
N ALA A 131 -2.13 19.76 -4.61
CA ALA A 131 -2.69 19.23 -3.36
C ALA A 131 -1.66 19.27 -2.22
N LEU A 132 -0.99 20.42 -2.03
CA LEU A 132 -0.08 20.64 -0.92
C LEU A 132 -0.84 20.72 0.41
N VAL A 133 -0.39 19.98 1.42
CA VAL A 133 -0.89 20.05 2.79
C VAL A 133 0.09 20.75 3.72
N TYR A 134 1.39 20.66 3.42
CA TYR A 134 2.46 21.34 4.15
C TYR A 134 3.55 21.81 3.19
N LYS A 135 4.10 23.01 3.42
CA LYS A 135 5.21 23.57 2.66
C LYS A 135 6.05 24.52 3.51
N ASP A 136 7.35 24.25 3.61
CA ASP A 136 8.35 25.15 4.21
C ASP A 136 7.89 25.78 5.55
N GLY A 137 7.39 24.94 6.47
CA GLY A 137 6.93 25.36 7.80
C GLY A 137 5.45 25.78 7.90
N HIS A 138 4.71 25.77 6.80
CA HIS A 138 3.31 26.22 6.76
C HIS A 138 2.38 25.07 6.43
N PHE A 139 1.33 24.90 7.24
CA PHE A 139 0.25 23.95 7.00
C PHE A 139 -0.89 24.62 6.24
N SER A 140 -1.34 23.98 5.17
CA SER A 140 -2.60 24.29 4.48
C SER A 140 -3.70 23.30 4.87
N ASP A 141 -3.32 22.11 5.32
CA ASP A 141 -4.21 21.09 5.87
C ASP A 141 -3.41 20.15 6.81
N MET A 142 -4.09 19.22 7.47
CA MET A 142 -3.46 18.19 8.28
C MET A 142 -2.89 17.06 7.41
N PRO A 143 -1.61 16.67 7.57
CA PRO A 143 -1.08 15.50 6.91
C PRO A 143 -1.80 14.21 7.36
N GLU A 144 -2.10 13.33 6.41
CA GLU A 144 -2.65 12.00 6.64
C GLU A 144 -1.61 10.94 6.23
N PRO A 145 -1.57 9.76 6.89
CA PRO A 145 -0.77 8.62 6.45
C PRO A 145 -0.99 8.35 4.96
N GLY A 146 0.10 8.09 4.23
CA GLY A 146 0.09 7.91 2.77
C GLY A 146 0.23 9.20 1.94
N HIS A 147 0.17 10.39 2.56
CA HIS A 147 0.63 11.60 1.87
C HIS A 147 2.13 11.51 1.57
N VAL A 148 2.53 12.04 0.42
CA VAL A 148 3.92 12.00 -0.04
C VAL A 148 4.65 13.23 0.48
N PHE A 149 5.77 13.01 1.18
CA PHE A 149 6.65 14.10 1.62
C PHE A 149 7.86 14.24 0.70
N THR A 150 8.48 15.41 0.71
CA THR A 150 9.74 15.64 -0.01
C THR A 150 10.79 16.32 0.86
N LEU A 151 12.07 16.06 0.54
CA LEU A 151 13.21 16.78 1.11
C LEU A 151 13.91 17.60 0.04
N TYR A 152 14.13 18.87 0.33
CA TYR A 152 14.90 19.76 -0.53
C TYR A 152 16.38 19.72 -0.19
N TYR A 153 17.23 19.59 -1.20
CA TYR A 153 18.68 19.59 -1.01
C TYR A 153 19.30 20.86 -1.58
N PRO A 154 19.73 21.80 -0.73
CA PRO A 154 20.24 23.10 -1.17
C PRO A 154 21.39 23.01 -2.16
N LYS A 155 22.33 22.07 -1.96
CA LYS A 155 23.47 21.86 -2.87
C LYS A 155 23.06 21.46 -4.29
N LYS A 156 21.96 20.71 -4.43
CA LYS A 156 21.43 20.29 -5.74
C LYS A 156 20.37 21.26 -6.28
N LYS A 157 19.92 22.22 -5.47
CA LYS A 157 18.85 23.18 -5.80
C LYS A 157 17.57 22.52 -6.30
N ARG A 158 17.20 21.40 -5.68
CA ARG A 158 16.00 20.63 -6.01
C ARG A 158 15.59 19.71 -4.87
N ILE A 159 14.37 19.19 -4.96
CA ILE A 159 13.95 18.01 -4.22
C ILE A 159 14.88 16.85 -4.56
N GLY A 160 15.45 16.25 -3.52
CA GLY A 160 16.47 15.22 -3.65
C GLY A 160 16.09 13.86 -3.09
N HIS A 161 14.95 13.78 -2.40
CA HIS A 161 14.43 12.59 -1.72
C HIS A 161 12.92 12.73 -1.44
N THR A 162 12.24 11.59 -1.27
CA THR A 162 10.80 11.50 -1.00
C THR A 162 10.47 10.18 -0.29
N GLY A 163 9.25 10.08 0.23
CA GLY A 163 8.66 8.89 0.82
C GLY A 163 7.25 9.22 1.32
N PHE A 164 6.73 8.40 2.24
CA PHE A 164 5.40 8.59 2.81
C PHE A 164 5.48 9.18 4.20
N PHE A 165 4.61 10.15 4.49
CA PHE A 165 4.25 10.48 5.86
C PHE A 165 3.46 9.30 6.44
N ASN A 166 3.87 8.79 7.60
CA ASN A 166 3.22 7.65 8.26
C ASN A 166 2.43 8.04 9.51
N GLY A 167 2.70 9.21 10.07
CA GLY A 167 1.98 9.69 11.26
C GLY A 167 2.81 10.67 12.08
N TRP A 168 2.21 11.13 13.17
CA TRP A 168 2.88 11.93 14.19
C TRP A 168 3.41 11.01 15.29
N ALA A 169 4.69 11.15 15.61
CA ALA A 169 5.30 10.48 16.76
C ALA A 169 5.35 11.40 18.00
N ASP A 170 5.37 12.71 17.77
CA ASP A 170 5.33 13.77 18.79
C ASP A 170 4.90 15.11 18.13
N ASP A 171 4.74 16.19 18.89
CA ASP A 171 4.28 17.51 18.42
C ASP A 171 5.07 18.07 17.22
N ASN A 172 6.37 17.78 17.16
CA ASN A 172 7.26 18.25 16.09
C ASN A 172 7.98 17.12 15.37
N ILE A 173 7.65 15.87 15.67
CA ILE A 173 8.30 14.70 15.10
C ILE A 173 7.26 13.88 14.33
N ILE A 174 7.55 13.65 13.06
CA ILE A 174 6.77 12.77 12.20
C ILE A 174 7.50 11.45 12.03
N GLU A 175 6.72 10.40 11.80
CA GLU A 175 7.21 9.13 11.28
C GLU A 175 7.06 9.12 9.76
N THR A 176 8.07 8.63 9.05
CA THR A 176 8.08 8.47 7.59
C THR A 176 8.51 7.09 7.18
N VAL A 177 7.95 6.57 6.09
CA VAL A 177 8.41 5.34 5.42
C VAL A 177 9.07 5.68 4.10
N GLU A 178 10.30 5.22 3.91
CA GLU A 178 11.17 5.71 2.85
C GLU A 178 11.98 4.59 2.22
N GLY A 179 11.93 4.47 0.89
CA GLY A 179 12.87 3.65 0.12
C GLY A 179 14.17 4.39 -0.21
N ASN A 180 15.23 3.64 -0.55
CA ASN A 180 16.56 4.14 -0.87
C ASN A 180 17.11 5.10 0.21
N THR A 181 16.89 4.73 1.48
CA THR A 181 17.49 5.41 2.64
C THR A 181 18.23 4.41 3.54
N ASN A 182 18.83 4.86 4.64
CA ASN A 182 19.48 3.98 5.64
C ASN A 182 19.29 4.54 7.06
N ASP A 183 19.71 3.78 8.07
CA ASP A 183 19.62 4.13 9.50
C ASP A 183 20.25 5.51 9.84
N LYS A 184 21.11 6.05 8.97
CA LYS A 184 21.72 7.38 9.11
C LYS A 184 21.00 8.48 8.32
N LYS A 185 19.79 8.22 7.81
CA LYS A 185 19.00 9.13 6.95
C LYS A 185 19.77 9.58 5.70
N SER A 186 20.75 8.78 5.25
CA SER A 186 21.59 9.12 4.10
C SER A 186 20.91 8.70 2.79
N ARG A 187 21.36 9.34 1.71
CA ARG A 187 20.92 9.13 0.33
C ARG A 187 21.46 7.87 -0.33
N GLU A 188 22.60 7.38 0.14
CA GLU A 188 23.19 6.10 -0.29
C GLU A 188 22.54 5.01 0.55
N GLY A 189 21.22 4.99 0.45
CA GLY A 189 20.37 4.23 1.32
C GLY A 189 20.09 2.87 0.75
N ASP A 190 20.26 1.83 1.54
CA ASP A 190 20.27 0.45 1.11
C ASP A 190 18.96 -0.28 1.39
N GLY A 191 17.85 0.43 1.63
CA GLY A 191 16.58 -0.23 1.94
C GLY A 191 15.39 0.68 2.19
N VAL A 192 14.29 0.05 2.63
CA VAL A 192 13.07 0.70 3.10
C VAL A 192 13.03 0.75 4.62
N TYR A 193 12.84 1.94 5.18
CA TYR A 193 12.94 2.19 6.62
C TYR A 193 11.84 3.09 7.13
N ILE A 194 11.51 2.89 8.40
CA ILE A 194 10.79 3.87 9.21
C ILE A 194 11.80 4.87 9.78
N ILE A 195 11.54 6.16 9.59
CA ILE A 195 12.41 7.24 10.05
C ILE A 195 11.61 8.27 10.85
N LEU A 196 12.11 8.64 12.03
CA LEU A 196 11.61 9.78 12.78
C LEU A 196 12.28 11.07 12.30
N ARG A 197 11.47 12.04 11.87
CA ARG A 197 11.94 13.32 11.33
C ARG A 197 11.32 14.50 12.08
N PRO A 198 12.11 15.53 12.40
CA PRO A 198 11.52 16.82 12.76
C PRO A 198 10.75 17.38 11.56
N ILE A 199 9.50 17.79 11.75
CA ILE A 199 8.65 18.31 10.67
C ILE A 199 9.27 19.52 9.96
N GLY A 200 10.02 20.36 10.71
CA GLY A 200 10.77 21.49 10.14
C GLY A 200 11.89 21.12 9.16
N THR A 201 12.25 19.83 9.03
CA THR A 201 13.19 19.35 8.01
C THR A 201 12.52 18.96 6.69
N ILE A 202 11.19 18.84 6.69
CA ILE A 202 10.41 18.50 5.51
C ILE A 202 10.24 19.72 4.63
N HIS A 203 10.42 19.55 3.33
CA HIS A 203 10.21 20.63 2.37
C HIS A 203 8.73 20.78 2.05
N SER A 204 8.07 19.68 1.69
CA SER A 204 6.63 19.65 1.45
C SER A 204 6.03 18.30 1.80
N ILE A 205 4.72 18.31 2.04
CA ILE A 205 3.85 17.13 2.07
C ILE A 205 2.68 17.43 1.15
N SER A 206 2.31 16.48 0.30
CA SER A 206 1.20 16.62 -0.65
C SER A 206 0.40 15.33 -0.80
N SER A 207 -0.90 15.47 -1.05
CA SER A 207 -1.81 14.36 -1.33
C SER A 207 -1.73 13.90 -2.79
N TRP A 208 -1.98 12.60 -3.00
CA TRP A 208 -2.15 11.96 -4.31
C TRP A 208 -3.45 11.14 -4.35
N TYR A 209 -4.47 11.58 -3.60
CA TYR A 209 -5.74 10.85 -3.44
C TYR A 209 -6.82 11.21 -4.48
N GLU A 210 -6.50 12.05 -5.45
CA GLU A 210 -7.43 12.60 -6.45
C GLU A 210 -7.19 12.03 -7.85
#